data_AF-O88189-F1
#
_entry.id   AF-O88189-F1
#
_cell.length_a   1.000
_cell.length_b   1.000
_cell.length_c   1.000
_cell.angle_alpha   90.00
_cell.angle_beta   90.00
_cell.angle_gamma   90.00
#
_symmetry.space_group_name_H-M   'P 1'
#
loop_
_entity.id
_entity.type
_entity.pdbx_description
1 polymer ?
#
loop_
_entity_poly.entity_id
_entity_poly.type
_entity_poly.pdbx_seq_one_letter_code
_entity_poly.pdbx_strand_id
1 'polypeptide(L)'
;MGAGRAPWVVALLVNLMRPDSFMVEGRDSPEDFVIQAKAECYFTNGTEKVRFLVRFIFNLEEYLHFDSDLGLFVALTELGEVDADQWNKRLDLLETSRAAVNMVCRQEYKLGAPFTVERNVPPEVTVYPERTPLLQQHNLLLCSVTEFYPGDISVRWFRNGQEERSGFMSTGLVRNGDWTFQTTVMLEMIPELGDVYSCLVEHPGLLRPVSVAWVAQSEYSWEKILSGAAAFLLGLTVFLVGAVIHLKAQKASVETQPGNEASRALLPPHPY
;
A
#
# COMPACT_ATOMS: atom_id res chain seq x y z
N MET A 1 42.40 -33.42 84.79
CA MET A 1 42.30 -34.63 83.92
C MET A 1 41.11 -34.40 83.03
N GLY A 2 41.16 -34.21 81.72
CA GLY A 2 42.17 -34.52 80.72
C GLY A 2 41.37 -34.85 79.46
N ALA A 3 41.56 -34.04 78.41
CA ALA A 3 41.34 -34.32 76.99
C ALA A 3 39.99 -34.90 76.50
N GLY A 4 39.43 -34.28 75.46
CA GLY A 4 38.88 -35.08 74.36
C GLY A 4 37.81 -34.45 73.49
N ARG A 5 38.28 -33.87 72.37
CA ARG A 5 37.64 -33.81 71.05
C ARG A 5 36.54 -32.76 70.82
N ALA A 6 36.95 -31.68 70.16
CA ALA A 6 36.11 -31.05 69.13
C ALA A 6 35.90 -32.04 67.98
N PRO A 7 34.74 -32.00 67.30
CA PRO A 7 34.87 -31.68 65.89
C PRO A 7 33.76 -30.80 65.26
N TRP A 8 34.22 -29.73 64.60
CA TRP A 8 33.84 -29.28 63.24
C TRP A 8 32.38 -28.86 63.00
N VAL A 9 32.16 -27.56 62.86
CA VAL A 9 31.04 -27.05 62.05
C VAL A 9 31.62 -26.08 61.02
N VAL A 10 31.46 -26.49 59.75
CA VAL A 10 31.83 -25.78 58.54
C VAL A 10 30.98 -24.50 58.44
N ALA A 11 31.62 -23.35 58.35
CA ALA A 11 30.94 -22.09 58.01
C ALA A 11 30.60 -22.10 56.51
N LEU A 12 29.36 -22.44 56.17
CA LEU A 12 28.81 -22.23 54.83
C LEU A 12 28.46 -20.75 54.68
N LEU A 13 29.32 -20.01 53.96
CA LEU A 13 28.99 -18.71 53.40
C LEU A 13 27.94 -18.92 52.30
N VAL A 14 26.67 -18.74 52.64
CA VAL A 14 25.62 -18.55 51.64
C VAL A 14 25.85 -17.16 51.04
N ASN A 15 26.51 -17.11 49.88
CA ASN A 15 26.42 -15.94 49.02
C ASN A 15 24.95 -15.78 48.63
N LEU A 16 24.25 -14.88 49.30
CA LEU A 16 22.99 -14.32 48.80
C LEU A 16 23.36 -13.57 47.51
N MET A 17 23.31 -14.27 46.38
CA MET A 17 23.03 -13.61 45.11
C MET A 17 21.67 -12.97 45.30
N ARG A 18 21.68 -11.67 45.62
CA ARG A 18 20.54 -10.80 45.39
C ARG A 18 20.22 -10.99 43.91
N PRO A 19 19.05 -11.52 43.54
CA PRO A 19 18.58 -11.27 42.20
C PRO A 19 18.50 -9.75 42.15
N ASP A 20 19.32 -9.11 41.31
CA ASP A 20 18.97 -7.78 40.84
C ASP A 20 17.62 -7.98 40.17
N SER A 21 16.55 -7.74 40.94
CA SER A 21 15.29 -7.35 40.38
C SER A 21 15.67 -6.18 39.48
N PHE A 22 15.68 -6.43 38.18
CA PHE A 22 15.41 -5.40 37.20
C PHE A 22 14.04 -4.85 37.61
N MET A 23 14.04 -3.91 38.56
CA MET A 23 13.02 -2.90 38.60
C MET A 23 13.20 -2.21 37.26
N VAL A 24 12.39 -2.62 36.29
CA VAL A 24 11.98 -1.68 35.26
C VAL A 24 11.40 -0.55 36.08
N GLU A 25 12.22 0.47 36.32
CA GLU A 25 11.76 1.76 36.79
C GLU A 25 10.81 2.21 35.71
N GLY A 26 9.53 1.87 35.89
CA GLY A 26 8.44 2.41 35.11
C GLY A 26 8.60 3.89 35.30
N ARG A 27 9.15 4.58 34.31
CA ARG A 27 9.10 6.04 34.28
C ARG A 27 7.63 6.35 34.51
N ASP A 28 7.33 7.05 35.61
CA ASP A 28 6.04 7.67 35.80
C ASP A 28 5.69 8.32 34.47
N SER A 29 4.66 7.79 33.82
CA SER A 29 4.13 8.48 32.64
C SER A 29 3.68 9.84 33.17
N PRO A 30 4.05 10.95 32.52
CA PRO A 30 3.63 12.27 32.99
C PRO A 30 2.12 12.27 33.18
N GLU A 31 1.65 12.79 34.31
CA GLU A 31 0.21 12.88 34.59
C GLU A 31 -0.45 13.68 33.46
N ASP A 32 -1.39 13.05 32.75
CA ASP A 32 -2.13 13.63 31.63
C ASP A 32 -3.63 13.39 31.81
N PHE A 33 -4.41 14.41 31.47
CA PHE A 33 -5.86 14.41 31.58
C PHE A 33 -6.45 15.02 30.32
N VAL A 34 -7.33 14.26 29.65
CA VAL A 34 -7.91 14.66 28.37
C VAL A 34 -9.42 14.75 28.50
N ILE A 35 -10.00 15.90 28.16
CA ILE A 35 -11.45 16.03 27.98
C ILE A 35 -11.76 16.15 26.50
N GLN A 36 -12.74 15.39 26.02
CA GLN A 36 -13.17 15.38 24.63
C GLN A 36 -14.68 15.55 24.57
N ALA A 37 -15.16 16.29 23.57
CA ALA A 37 -16.57 16.36 23.21
C ALA A 37 -16.71 15.99 21.74
N LYS A 38 -17.65 15.08 21.42
CA LYS A 38 -17.95 14.68 20.05
C LYS A 38 -19.40 15.01 19.74
N ALA A 39 -19.63 15.93 18.80
CA ALA A 39 -20.95 16.27 18.29
C ALA A 39 -21.18 15.53 16.97
N GLU A 40 -21.95 14.45 17.03
CA GLU A 40 -22.17 13.52 15.94
C GLU A 40 -23.57 13.73 15.34
N CYS A 41 -23.64 13.78 14.01
CA CYS A 41 -24.89 13.84 13.26
C CYS A 41 -25.00 12.57 12.41
N TYR A 42 -25.98 11.72 12.73
CA TYR A 42 -26.27 10.51 11.97
C TYR A 42 -27.41 10.79 10.99
N PHE A 43 -27.13 10.57 9.72
CA PHE A 43 -28.04 10.84 8.61
C PHE A 43 -28.55 9.52 8.03
N THR A 44 -29.86 9.37 7.87
CA THR A 44 -30.47 8.22 7.17
C THR A 44 -31.43 8.74 6.12
N ASN A 45 -31.26 8.23 4.89
CA ASN A 45 -31.96 8.71 3.71
C ASN A 45 -31.82 10.23 3.52
N GLY A 46 -30.58 10.69 3.38
CA GLY A 46 -30.25 12.12 3.33
C GLY A 46 -30.56 12.81 4.64
N THR A 47 -31.46 13.80 4.61
CA THR A 47 -31.89 14.51 5.82
C THR A 47 -33.23 14.03 6.35
N GLU A 48 -33.86 12.99 5.82
CA GLU A 48 -35.20 12.58 6.29
C GLU A 48 -35.20 12.27 7.80
N LYS A 49 -34.34 11.32 8.22
CA LYS A 49 -34.11 10.98 9.62
C LYS A 49 -32.72 11.43 10.03
N VAL A 50 -32.65 12.26 11.07
CA VAL A 50 -31.41 12.82 11.61
C VAL A 50 -31.40 12.64 13.12
N ARG A 51 -30.35 12.00 13.65
CA ARG A 51 -30.08 11.90 15.08
C ARG A 51 -28.84 12.71 15.42
N PHE A 52 -28.96 13.59 16.40
CA PHE A 52 -27.85 14.36 16.95
C PHE A 52 -27.45 13.78 18.30
N LEU A 53 -26.16 13.46 18.45
CA LEU A 53 -25.61 12.87 19.66
C LEU A 53 -24.38 13.67 20.07
N VAL A 54 -24.37 14.21 21.29
CA VAL A 54 -23.17 14.86 21.84
C VAL A 54 -22.64 14.00 22.96
N ARG A 55 -21.42 13.46 22.79
CA ARG A 55 -20.74 12.64 23.80
C ARG A 55 -19.70 13.47 24.54
N PHE A 56 -19.66 13.35 25.85
CA PHE A 56 -18.64 13.95 26.72
C PHE A 56 -17.78 12.83 27.31
N ILE A 57 -16.47 12.94 27.09
CA ILE A 57 -15.51 11.88 27.36
C ILE A 57 -14.38 12.45 28.20
N PHE A 58 -14.11 11.82 29.33
CA PHE A 58 -12.95 12.10 30.18
C PHE A 58 -11.95 10.95 30.05
N ASN A 59 -10.74 11.26 29.62
CA ASN A 59 -9.73 10.31 29.13
C ASN A 59 -10.32 9.40 28.03
N LEU A 60 -10.72 8.18 28.40
CA LEU A 60 -11.37 7.20 27.52
C LEU A 60 -12.78 6.83 27.98
N GLU A 61 -13.25 7.41 29.09
CA GLU A 61 -14.56 7.15 29.67
C GLU A 61 -15.58 8.16 29.15
N GLU A 62 -16.51 7.70 28.32
CA GLU A 62 -17.71 8.47 28.00
C GLU A 62 -18.63 8.48 29.22
N TYR A 63 -18.71 9.63 29.89
CA TYR A 63 -19.41 9.74 31.17
C TYR A 63 -20.83 10.29 31.03
N LEU A 64 -21.11 11.02 29.95
CA LEU A 64 -22.41 11.66 29.69
C LEU A 64 -22.63 11.90 28.20
N HIS A 65 -23.87 11.80 27.73
CA HIS A 65 -24.23 12.28 26.39
C HIS A 65 -25.58 12.99 26.34
N PHE A 66 -25.78 13.84 25.33
CA PHE A 66 -27.11 14.28 24.89
C PHE A 66 -27.53 13.48 23.67
N ASP A 67 -28.70 12.87 23.69
CA ASP A 67 -29.28 12.16 22.55
C ASP A 67 -30.56 12.85 22.09
N SER A 68 -30.64 13.28 20.83
CA SER A 68 -31.83 13.94 20.28
C SER A 68 -33.06 13.05 20.27
N ASP A 69 -32.90 11.71 20.19
CA ASP A 69 -34.03 10.78 20.21
C ASP A 69 -34.68 10.72 21.61
N LEU A 70 -33.91 11.01 22.66
CA LEU A 70 -34.40 11.15 24.04
C LEU A 70 -34.74 12.61 24.39
N GLY A 71 -34.05 13.55 23.75
CA GLY A 71 -34.18 14.99 23.98
C GLY A 71 -33.63 15.47 25.32
N LEU A 72 -32.72 14.73 25.95
CA LEU A 72 -32.13 15.05 27.25
C LEU A 72 -30.71 14.48 27.41
N PHE A 73 -30.00 14.97 28.43
CA PHE A 73 -28.68 14.47 28.80
C PHE A 73 -28.80 13.22 29.68
N VAL A 74 -28.03 12.19 29.38
CA VAL A 74 -28.00 10.91 30.07
C VAL A 74 -26.60 10.66 30.60
N ALA A 75 -26.49 10.43 31.90
CA ALA A 75 -25.25 9.95 32.51
C ALA A 75 -25.03 8.48 32.17
N LEU A 76 -23.82 8.12 31.75
CA LEU A 76 -23.40 6.74 31.51
C LEU A 76 -22.61 6.16 32.68
N THR A 77 -21.96 7.02 33.45
CA THR A 77 -21.17 6.66 34.62
C THR A 77 -21.44 7.63 35.77
N GLU A 78 -21.00 7.27 36.99
CA GLU A 78 -21.20 8.08 38.20
C GLU A 78 -20.66 9.51 38.04
N LEU A 79 -19.58 9.69 37.28
CA LEU A 79 -18.99 10.99 36.99
C LEU A 79 -19.98 11.94 36.30
N GLY A 80 -20.88 11.41 35.46
CA GLY A 80 -21.85 12.20 34.71
C GLY A 80 -23.16 12.49 35.41
N GLU A 81 -23.45 11.88 36.56
CA GLU A 81 -24.76 12.03 37.22
C GLU A 81 -25.05 13.49 37.60
N VAL A 82 -24.05 14.18 38.16
CA VAL A 82 -24.17 15.58 38.58
C VAL A 82 -24.43 16.49 37.38
N ASP A 83 -23.66 16.32 36.31
CA ASP A 83 -23.82 17.11 35.09
C ASP A 83 -25.16 16.83 34.41
N ALA A 84 -25.59 15.57 34.30
CA ALA A 84 -26.86 15.21 33.67
C ALA A 84 -28.05 15.82 34.43
N ASP A 85 -28.06 15.71 35.76
CA ASP A 85 -29.11 16.31 36.60
C ASP A 85 -29.11 17.85 36.47
N GLN A 86 -27.95 18.49 36.51
CA GLN A 86 -27.84 19.94 36.40
C GLN A 86 -28.24 20.45 35.01
N TRP A 87 -27.77 19.80 33.94
CA TRP A 87 -27.97 20.24 32.57
C TRP A 87 -29.40 19.98 32.10
N ASN A 88 -30.05 18.92 32.58
CA ASN A 88 -31.47 18.68 32.30
C ASN A 88 -32.41 19.67 32.99
N LYS A 89 -31.97 20.35 34.06
CA LYS A 89 -32.73 21.44 34.70
C LYS A 89 -32.59 22.78 33.96
N ARG A 90 -31.61 22.89 33.05
CA ARG A 90 -31.39 24.07 32.22
C ARG A 90 -32.18 23.98 30.92
N LEU A 91 -33.35 24.62 30.91
CA LEU A 91 -34.25 24.62 29.75
C LEU A 91 -33.60 25.25 28.50
N ASP A 92 -32.84 26.33 28.68
CA ASP A 92 -32.11 27.02 27.61
C ASP A 92 -31.12 26.08 26.89
N LEU A 93 -30.42 25.25 27.67
CA LEU A 93 -29.47 24.27 27.14
C LEU A 93 -30.19 23.13 26.43
N LEU A 94 -31.25 22.57 27.04
CA LEU A 94 -32.03 21.49 26.43
C LEU A 94 -32.67 21.91 25.10
N GLU A 95 -33.27 23.11 25.05
CA GLU A 95 -33.89 23.64 23.83
C GLU A 95 -32.84 23.83 22.73
N THR A 96 -31.68 24.39 23.08
CA THR A 96 -30.57 24.57 22.13
C THR A 96 -30.06 23.23 21.61
N SER A 97 -29.84 22.24 22.48
CA SER A 97 -29.38 20.90 22.11
C SER A 97 -30.39 20.16 21.23
N ARG A 98 -31.70 20.27 21.51
CA ARG A 98 -32.75 19.69 20.66
C ARG A 98 -32.79 20.37 19.29
N ALA A 99 -32.64 21.69 19.25
CA ALA A 99 -32.67 22.45 18.01
C ALA A 99 -31.41 22.22 17.13
N ALA A 100 -30.32 21.70 17.69
CA ALA A 100 -29.08 21.39 16.96
C ALA A 100 -29.27 20.37 15.82
N VAL A 101 -30.29 19.50 15.88
CA VAL A 101 -30.66 18.63 14.76
C VAL A 101 -30.91 19.44 13.49
N ASN A 102 -31.59 20.58 13.61
CA ASN A 102 -31.92 21.42 12.46
C ASN A 102 -30.85 22.49 12.20
N MET A 103 -30.41 23.17 13.26
CA MET A 103 -29.49 24.32 13.14
C MET A 103 -28.06 23.91 12.84
N VAL A 104 -27.65 22.70 13.23
CA VAL A 104 -26.31 22.17 12.97
C VAL A 104 -26.41 21.07 11.94
N CYS A 105 -26.96 19.89 12.28
CA CYS A 105 -26.85 18.72 11.42
C CYS A 105 -27.42 18.92 10.02
N ARG A 106 -28.69 19.36 9.90
CA ARG A 106 -29.32 19.55 8.58
C ARG A 106 -28.70 20.72 7.82
N GLN A 107 -28.29 21.77 8.50
CA GLN A 107 -27.65 22.93 7.87
C GLN A 107 -26.29 22.55 7.29
N GLU A 108 -25.43 21.91 8.09
CA GLU A 108 -24.10 21.46 7.67
C GLU A 108 -24.18 20.39 6.59
N TYR A 109 -25.14 19.47 6.66
CA TYR A 109 -25.37 18.50 5.58
C TYR A 109 -25.64 19.20 4.25
N LYS A 110 -26.52 20.21 4.24
CA LYS A 110 -26.85 20.96 3.01
C LYS A 110 -25.67 21.73 2.46
N LEU A 111 -24.88 22.36 3.34
CA LEU A 111 -23.67 23.09 2.93
C LEU A 111 -22.59 22.12 2.43
N GLY A 112 -22.46 20.97 3.07
CA GLY A 112 -21.43 19.96 2.83
C GLY A 112 -21.69 19.02 1.65
N ALA A 113 -22.96 18.76 1.32
CA ALA A 113 -23.35 17.72 0.37
C ALA A 113 -22.61 17.79 -0.98
N PRO A 114 -22.45 18.96 -1.64
CA PRO A 114 -21.80 19.03 -2.95
C PRO A 114 -20.35 18.52 -2.98
N PHE A 115 -19.63 18.57 -1.85
CA PHE A 115 -18.22 18.16 -1.77
C PHE A 115 -17.97 16.95 -0.87
N THR A 116 -19.01 16.39 -0.24
CA THR A 116 -18.93 15.19 0.59
C THR A 116 -19.80 14.06 0.04
N VAL A 117 -21.12 14.25 0.02
CA VAL A 117 -22.11 13.24 -0.40
C VAL A 117 -22.06 13.01 -1.91
N GLU A 118 -22.01 14.09 -2.68
CA GLU A 118 -21.99 14.06 -4.15
C GLU A 118 -20.59 13.83 -4.72
N ARG A 119 -19.56 13.84 -3.85
CA ARG A 119 -18.19 13.59 -4.24
C ARG A 119 -18.07 12.16 -4.74
N ASN A 120 -17.63 12.03 -5.99
CA ASN A 120 -17.27 10.77 -6.60
C ASN A 120 -15.90 10.91 -7.27
N VAL A 121 -14.99 10.00 -6.93
CA VAL A 121 -13.67 9.88 -7.54
C VAL A 121 -13.57 8.46 -8.10
N PRO A 122 -13.42 8.29 -9.43
CA PRO A 122 -13.36 6.98 -10.04
C PRO A 122 -12.04 6.26 -9.65
N PRO A 123 -12.07 4.92 -9.52
CA PRO A 123 -10.87 4.15 -9.24
C PRO A 123 -9.89 4.07 -10.39
N GLU A 124 -8.61 3.97 -10.06
CA GLU A 124 -7.58 3.41 -10.93
C GLU A 124 -7.47 1.91 -10.67
N VAL A 125 -7.51 1.11 -11.73
CA VAL A 125 -7.52 -0.36 -11.65
C VAL A 125 -6.30 -0.91 -12.37
N THR A 126 -5.49 -1.68 -11.64
CA THR A 126 -4.32 -2.35 -12.20
C THR A 126 -4.33 -3.83 -11.84
N VAL A 127 -3.94 -4.67 -12.80
CA VAL A 127 -3.87 -6.12 -12.62
C VAL A 127 -2.46 -6.61 -12.90
N TYR A 128 -1.85 -7.29 -11.93
CA TYR A 128 -0.48 -7.78 -12.06
C TYR A 128 -0.25 -9.02 -11.17
N PRO A 129 0.66 -9.92 -11.54
CA PRO A 129 1.00 -11.07 -10.70
C PRO A 129 1.94 -10.65 -9.56
N GLU A 130 1.87 -11.34 -8.42
CA GLU A 130 2.75 -11.09 -7.26
C GLU A 130 4.22 -11.32 -7.63
N ARG A 131 4.47 -12.37 -8.43
CA ARG A 131 5.80 -12.77 -8.89
C ARG A 131 5.76 -13.06 -10.38
N THR A 132 6.94 -13.13 -11.00
CA THR A 132 7.07 -13.55 -12.40
C THR A 132 6.31 -14.86 -12.63
N PRO A 133 5.29 -14.87 -13.51
CA PRO A 133 4.40 -16.00 -13.68
C PRO A 133 5.12 -17.13 -14.43
N LEU A 134 5.11 -18.32 -13.85
CA LEU A 134 5.52 -19.56 -14.50
C LEU A 134 4.29 -20.41 -14.76
N LEU A 135 4.15 -20.90 -15.98
CA LEU A 135 3.03 -21.77 -16.36
C LEU A 135 3.00 -23.00 -15.45
N GLN A 136 1.79 -23.42 -15.06
CA GLN A 136 1.55 -24.60 -14.21
C GLN A 136 2.15 -24.50 -12.79
N GLN A 137 2.55 -23.30 -12.35
CA GLN A 137 2.98 -23.05 -10.97
C GLN A 137 2.00 -22.11 -10.25
N HIS A 138 1.85 -22.29 -8.94
CA HIS A 138 1.02 -21.42 -8.12
C HIS A 138 1.54 -19.98 -8.13
N ASN A 139 0.64 -19.03 -8.29
CA ASN A 139 0.91 -17.59 -8.17
C ASN A 139 -0.35 -16.87 -7.64
N LEU A 140 -0.18 -15.62 -7.27
CA LEU A 140 -1.28 -14.71 -6.92
C LEU A 140 -1.40 -13.65 -8.00
N LEU A 141 -2.62 -13.38 -8.44
CA LEU A 141 -2.94 -12.26 -9.31
C LEU A 141 -3.61 -11.16 -8.48
N LEU A 142 -3.04 -9.97 -8.49
CA LEU A 142 -3.51 -8.83 -7.70
C LEU A 142 -4.30 -7.91 -8.60
N CYS A 143 -5.53 -7.58 -8.19
CA CYS A 143 -6.27 -6.44 -8.70
C CYS A 143 -6.17 -5.32 -7.67
N SER A 144 -5.28 -4.36 -7.92
CA SER A 144 -5.12 -3.17 -7.10
C SER A 144 -6.06 -2.08 -7.60
N VAL A 145 -6.93 -1.63 -6.71
CA VAL A 145 -7.95 -0.60 -6.97
C VAL A 145 -7.70 0.57 -6.04
N THR A 146 -7.30 1.71 -6.60
CA THR A 146 -6.76 2.85 -5.83
C THR A 146 -7.45 4.17 -6.17
N GLU A 147 -7.23 5.17 -5.32
CA GLU A 147 -7.60 6.58 -5.55
C GLU A 147 -9.12 6.84 -5.69
N PHE A 148 -9.97 5.99 -5.12
CA PHE A 148 -11.43 6.10 -5.30
C PHE A 148 -12.19 6.65 -4.08
N TYR A 149 -13.37 7.22 -4.33
CA TYR A 149 -14.31 7.68 -3.30
C TYR A 149 -15.74 7.72 -3.88
N PRO A 150 -16.81 7.29 -3.17
CA PRO A 150 -16.82 6.79 -1.79
C PRO A 150 -16.23 5.38 -1.68
N GLY A 151 -16.16 4.85 -0.45
CA GLY A 151 -15.58 3.54 -0.18
C GLY A 151 -16.42 2.35 -0.66
N ASP A 152 -17.69 2.56 -0.99
CA ASP A 152 -18.58 1.51 -1.51
C ASP A 152 -18.13 1.10 -2.92
N ILE A 153 -17.68 -0.15 -3.04
CA ILE A 153 -17.11 -0.69 -4.28
C ILE A 153 -17.41 -2.19 -4.41
N SER A 154 -17.58 -2.67 -5.63
CA SER A 154 -17.66 -4.10 -5.95
C SER A 154 -16.50 -4.50 -6.85
N VAL A 155 -15.77 -5.54 -6.46
CA VAL A 155 -14.64 -6.07 -7.21
C VAL A 155 -14.83 -7.57 -7.39
N ARG A 156 -14.84 -8.03 -8.64
CA ARG A 156 -15.10 -9.43 -9.00
C ARG A 156 -14.02 -9.97 -9.94
N TRP A 157 -13.68 -11.23 -9.76
CA TRP A 157 -12.75 -11.94 -10.64
C TRP A 157 -13.48 -12.79 -11.66
N PHE A 158 -12.93 -12.83 -12.87
CA PHE A 158 -13.37 -13.69 -13.95
C PHE A 158 -12.17 -14.44 -14.52
N ARG A 159 -12.35 -15.72 -14.85
CA ARG A 159 -11.41 -16.53 -15.63
C ARG A 159 -12.11 -17.02 -16.87
N ASN A 160 -11.55 -16.72 -18.05
CA ASN A 160 -12.09 -17.13 -19.36
C ASN A 160 -13.59 -16.76 -19.52
N GLY A 161 -13.99 -15.61 -18.96
CA GLY A 161 -15.37 -15.12 -18.99
C GLY A 161 -16.32 -15.71 -17.94
N GLN A 162 -15.88 -16.64 -17.10
CA GLN A 162 -16.65 -17.18 -15.98
C GLN A 162 -16.25 -16.52 -14.66
N GLU A 163 -17.23 -16.16 -13.85
CA GLU A 163 -17.00 -15.52 -12.55
C GLU A 163 -16.40 -16.52 -11.55
N GLU A 164 -15.27 -16.14 -10.95
CA GLU A 164 -14.61 -16.92 -9.91
C GLU A 164 -15.25 -16.64 -8.55
N ARG A 165 -15.69 -17.72 -7.88
CA ARG A 165 -16.43 -17.63 -6.60
C ARG A 165 -15.62 -18.03 -5.38
N SER A 166 -14.40 -18.51 -5.57
CA SER A 166 -13.53 -19.02 -4.51
C SER A 166 -12.06 -18.74 -4.84
N GLY A 167 -11.19 -18.86 -3.84
CA GLY A 167 -9.75 -18.68 -4.04
C GLY A 167 -9.32 -17.24 -4.24
N PHE A 168 -10.17 -16.26 -3.89
CA PHE A 168 -9.79 -14.85 -3.84
C PHE A 168 -9.84 -14.31 -2.42
N MET A 169 -8.92 -13.39 -2.13
CA MET A 169 -8.79 -12.71 -0.85
C MET A 169 -8.78 -11.20 -1.07
N SER A 170 -9.36 -10.44 -0.13
CA SER A 170 -9.31 -8.98 -0.14
C SER A 170 -8.52 -8.48 1.07
N THR A 171 -7.77 -7.40 0.88
CA THR A 171 -7.18 -6.64 1.99
C THR A 171 -8.23 -5.93 2.86
N GLY A 172 -9.49 -5.88 2.39
CA GLY A 172 -10.48 -4.97 2.91
C GLY A 172 -10.24 -3.54 2.41
N LEU A 173 -11.19 -2.66 2.75
CA LEU A 173 -11.15 -1.24 2.40
C LEU A 173 -10.14 -0.50 3.29
N VAL A 174 -9.15 0.14 2.67
CA VAL A 174 -8.14 0.96 3.36
C VAL A 174 -8.46 2.43 3.11
N ARG A 175 -8.48 3.22 4.19
CA ARG A 175 -8.66 4.67 4.14
C ARG A 175 -7.29 5.37 4.13
N ASN A 176 -7.02 6.16 3.10
CA ASN A 176 -5.71 6.81 2.90
C ASN A 176 -5.51 8.07 3.77
N GLY A 177 -6.59 8.67 4.27
CA GLY A 177 -6.54 9.90 5.07
C GLY A 177 -6.63 11.19 4.25
N ASP A 178 -6.70 11.08 2.93
CA ASP A 178 -6.77 12.19 1.96
C ASP A 178 -8.10 12.23 1.19
N TRP A 179 -9.15 11.60 1.74
CA TRP A 179 -10.46 11.42 1.10
C TRP A 179 -10.46 10.48 -0.10
N THR A 180 -9.52 9.55 -0.15
CA THR A 180 -9.55 8.39 -1.06
C THR A 180 -9.46 7.07 -0.29
N PHE A 181 -9.81 6.00 -1.00
CA PHE A 181 -9.71 4.63 -0.53
C PHE A 181 -8.89 3.79 -1.51
N GLN A 182 -8.42 2.67 -1.00
CA GLN A 182 -7.81 1.62 -1.81
C GLN A 182 -8.23 0.24 -1.30
N THR A 183 -8.20 -0.75 -2.18
CA THR A 183 -8.38 -2.17 -1.86
C THR A 183 -7.64 -3.02 -2.87
N THR A 184 -7.08 -4.14 -2.42
CA THR A 184 -6.47 -5.13 -3.31
C THR A 184 -7.23 -6.43 -3.17
N VAL A 185 -7.70 -6.98 -4.30
CA VAL A 185 -8.32 -8.30 -4.38
C VAL A 185 -7.37 -9.25 -5.09
N MET A 186 -6.86 -10.23 -4.36
CA MET A 186 -5.91 -11.24 -4.79
C MET A 186 -6.66 -12.50 -5.23
N LEU A 187 -6.27 -13.12 -6.33
CA LEU A 187 -6.78 -14.41 -6.81
C LEU A 187 -5.65 -15.44 -6.82
N GLU A 188 -5.84 -16.57 -6.15
CA GLU A 188 -4.98 -17.75 -6.27
C GLU A 188 -5.16 -18.38 -7.65
N MET A 189 -4.06 -18.54 -8.38
CA MET A 189 -4.10 -19.08 -9.73
C MET A 189 -2.94 -20.04 -10.02
N ILE A 190 -3.20 -20.98 -10.92
CA ILE A 190 -2.19 -21.76 -11.65
C ILE A 190 -2.40 -21.41 -13.13
N PRO A 191 -1.60 -20.50 -13.72
CA PRO A 191 -1.87 -19.99 -15.06
C PRO A 191 -1.56 -21.06 -16.11
N GLU A 192 -2.52 -21.31 -16.99
CA GLU A 192 -2.34 -22.08 -18.23
C GLU A 192 -2.16 -21.13 -19.42
N LEU A 193 -1.45 -21.58 -20.45
CA LEU A 193 -1.18 -20.74 -21.61
C LEU A 193 -2.48 -20.32 -22.30
N GLY A 194 -2.70 -19.01 -22.43
CA GLY A 194 -3.89 -18.46 -23.05
C GLY A 194 -5.06 -18.23 -22.09
N ASP A 195 -4.93 -18.57 -20.80
CA ASP A 195 -5.91 -18.15 -19.79
C ASP A 195 -6.02 -16.61 -19.76
N VAL A 196 -7.26 -16.14 -19.70
CA VAL A 196 -7.57 -14.72 -19.54
C VAL A 196 -8.25 -14.50 -18.21
N TYR A 197 -7.58 -13.79 -17.32
CA TYR A 197 -8.11 -13.36 -16.03
C TYR A 197 -8.59 -11.92 -16.17
N SER A 198 -9.73 -11.57 -15.58
CA SER A 198 -10.27 -10.22 -15.64
C SER A 198 -10.78 -9.77 -14.29
N CYS A 199 -10.34 -8.60 -13.86
CA CYS A 199 -10.86 -7.93 -12.67
C CYS A 199 -11.93 -6.92 -13.10
N LEU A 200 -13.16 -7.16 -12.69
CA LEU A 200 -14.31 -6.30 -12.95
C LEU A 200 -14.60 -5.45 -11.72
N VAL A 201 -14.60 -4.14 -11.90
CA VAL A 201 -14.81 -3.15 -10.83
C VAL A 201 -16.06 -2.33 -11.13
N GLU A 202 -16.97 -2.28 -10.16
CA GLU A 202 -18.15 -1.42 -10.16
C GLU A 202 -18.05 -0.43 -9.01
N HIS A 203 -18.25 0.84 -9.31
CA HIS A 203 -18.11 1.94 -8.36
C HIS A 203 -19.01 3.11 -8.77
N PRO A 204 -19.65 3.84 -7.84
CA PRO A 204 -20.53 4.98 -8.16
C PRO A 204 -19.88 6.09 -9.00
N GLY A 205 -18.56 6.24 -8.92
CA GLY A 205 -17.79 7.19 -9.73
C GLY A 205 -17.57 6.75 -11.17
N LEU A 206 -17.93 5.52 -11.53
CA LEU A 206 -17.83 4.99 -12.89
C LEU A 206 -19.18 5.01 -13.59
N LEU A 207 -19.23 5.52 -14.83
CA LEU A 207 -20.44 5.45 -15.67
C LEU A 207 -20.82 4.01 -16.06
N ARG A 208 -19.82 3.13 -16.13
CA ARG A 208 -19.96 1.71 -16.47
C ARG A 208 -18.86 0.92 -15.76
N PRO A 209 -19.08 -0.38 -15.48
CA PRO A 209 -18.06 -1.24 -14.91
C PRO A 209 -16.77 -1.22 -15.73
N VAL A 210 -15.62 -1.20 -15.04
CA VAL A 210 -14.30 -1.28 -15.65
C VAL A 210 -13.79 -2.71 -15.52
N SER A 211 -13.34 -3.30 -16.63
CA SER A 211 -12.75 -4.64 -16.64
C SER A 211 -11.31 -4.57 -17.14
N VAL A 212 -10.35 -4.95 -16.30
CA VAL A 212 -8.94 -5.02 -16.66
C VAL A 212 -8.54 -6.48 -16.80
N ALA A 213 -8.03 -6.84 -17.97
CA ALA A 213 -7.65 -8.21 -18.29
C ALA A 213 -6.14 -8.43 -18.16
N TRP A 214 -5.77 -9.61 -17.66
CA TRP A 214 -4.41 -10.13 -17.66
C TRP A 214 -4.40 -11.49 -18.35
N VAL A 215 -3.47 -11.69 -19.28
CA VAL A 215 -3.39 -12.91 -20.08
C VAL A 215 -2.15 -13.70 -19.68
N ALA A 216 -2.33 -14.98 -19.40
CA ALA A 216 -1.23 -15.90 -19.16
C ALA A 216 -0.48 -16.16 -20.47
N GLN A 217 0.70 -15.56 -20.58
CA GLN A 217 1.61 -15.71 -21.71
C GLN A 217 2.84 -16.49 -21.27
N SER A 218 3.47 -17.22 -22.21
CA SER A 218 4.79 -17.77 -21.96
C SER A 218 5.81 -16.63 -21.93
N GLU A 219 6.85 -16.76 -21.10
CA GLU A 219 8.01 -15.86 -21.12
C GLU A 219 8.68 -15.80 -22.51
N TYR A 220 8.42 -16.82 -23.35
CA TYR A 220 8.87 -16.97 -24.72
C TYR A 220 8.06 -16.11 -25.70
N SER A 221 8.37 -14.81 -25.71
CA SER A 221 7.93 -13.91 -26.78
C SER A 221 8.76 -14.15 -28.05
N TRP A 222 8.16 -14.84 -29.04
CA TRP A 222 8.75 -15.04 -30.37
C TRP A 222 9.21 -13.72 -31.01
N GLU A 223 8.54 -12.60 -30.72
CA GLU A 223 8.92 -11.27 -31.20
C GLU A 223 10.27 -10.80 -30.65
N LYS A 224 10.55 -11.05 -29.37
CA LYS A 224 11.85 -10.70 -28.77
C LYS A 224 12.99 -11.57 -29.34
N ILE A 225 12.70 -12.84 -29.65
CA ILE A 225 13.66 -13.74 -30.29
C ILE A 225 13.91 -13.36 -31.75
N LEU A 226 12.86 -12.99 -32.51
CA LEU A 226 13.02 -12.51 -33.89
C LEU A 226 13.87 -11.23 -33.94
N SER A 227 13.62 -10.30 -33.02
CA SER A 227 14.42 -9.08 -32.92
C SER A 227 15.89 -9.39 -32.60
N GLY A 228 16.14 -10.31 -31.67
CA GLY A 228 17.50 -10.75 -31.33
C GLY A 228 18.20 -11.48 -32.48
N ALA A 229 17.51 -12.38 -33.16
CA ALA A 229 18.03 -13.14 -34.29
C ALA A 229 18.32 -12.23 -35.51
N ALA A 230 17.44 -11.27 -35.80
CA ALA A 230 17.65 -10.29 -36.85
C ALA A 230 18.88 -9.41 -36.56
N ALA A 231 19.04 -8.94 -35.32
CA ALA A 231 20.21 -8.17 -34.92
C ALA A 231 21.52 -9.00 -35.01
N PHE A 232 21.46 -10.27 -34.60
CA PHE A 232 22.61 -11.17 -34.69
C PHE A 232 23.03 -11.47 -36.14
N LEU A 233 22.06 -11.71 -37.03
CA LEU A 233 22.31 -11.91 -38.46
C LEU A 233 22.90 -10.66 -39.12
N LEU A 234 22.37 -9.47 -38.78
CA LEU A 234 22.94 -8.20 -39.25
C LEU A 234 24.38 -8.03 -38.77
N GLY A 235 24.67 -8.34 -37.49
CA GLY A 235 26.02 -8.31 -36.95
C GLY A 235 26.99 -9.25 -37.67
N LEU A 236 26.56 -10.48 -37.96
CA LEU A 236 27.37 -11.47 -38.69
C LEU A 236 27.69 -11.02 -40.11
N THR A 237 26.73 -10.41 -40.82
CA THR A 237 26.98 -9.93 -42.19
C THR A 237 28.01 -8.81 -42.22
N VAL A 238 27.91 -7.84 -41.30
CA VAL A 238 28.89 -6.76 -41.15
C VAL A 238 30.26 -7.31 -40.79
N PHE A 239 30.34 -8.28 -39.87
CA PHE A 239 31.59 -8.90 -39.47
C PHE A 239 32.27 -9.65 -40.63
N LEU A 240 31.51 -10.45 -41.39
CA LEU A 240 32.03 -11.18 -42.54
C LEU A 240 32.53 -10.24 -43.64
N VAL A 241 31.78 -9.18 -43.95
CA VAL A 241 32.20 -8.16 -44.91
C VAL A 241 33.49 -7.46 -44.44
N GLY A 242 33.56 -7.07 -43.16
CA GLY A 242 34.75 -6.49 -42.56
C GLY A 242 35.97 -7.41 -42.64
N ALA A 243 35.79 -8.71 -42.35
CA ALA A 243 36.85 -9.71 -42.44
C ALA A 243 37.36 -9.90 -43.88
N VAL A 244 36.47 -9.92 -44.87
CA VAL A 244 36.86 -10.01 -46.30
C VAL A 244 37.65 -8.77 -46.73
N ILE A 245 37.22 -7.58 -46.33
CA ILE A 245 37.94 -6.32 -46.62
C ILE A 245 39.33 -6.34 -45.97
N HIS A 246 39.42 -6.75 -44.70
CA HIS A 246 40.69 -6.84 -43.98
C HIS A 246 41.65 -7.86 -44.60
N LEU A 247 41.16 -9.05 -44.99
CA LEU A 247 41.96 -10.07 -45.67
C LEU A 247 42.44 -9.61 -47.05
N LYS A 248 41.62 -8.84 -47.79
CA LYS A 248 42.04 -8.20 -49.05
C LYS A 248 43.10 -7.11 -48.82
N ALA A 249 42.97 -6.31 -47.76
CA ALA A 249 43.95 -5.29 -47.40
C ALA A 249 45.29 -5.91 -46.97
N GLN A 250 45.27 -7.01 -46.22
CA GLN A 250 46.48 -7.75 -45.86
C GLN A 250 47.18 -8.33 -47.10
N LYS A 251 46.45 -8.90 -48.06
CA LYS A 251 47.03 -9.34 -49.34
C LYS A 251 47.65 -8.18 -50.13
N ALA A 252 47.02 -7.02 -50.19
CA ALA A 252 47.56 -5.83 -50.86
C ALA A 252 48.84 -5.30 -50.18
N SER A 253 48.95 -5.38 -48.85
CA SER A 253 50.16 -4.98 -48.12
C SER A 253 51.33 -5.97 -48.26
N VAL A 254 51.05 -7.25 -48.49
CA VAL A 254 52.08 -8.27 -48.75
C VAL A 254 52.61 -8.18 -50.19
N GLU A 255 51.82 -7.63 -51.11
CA GLU A 255 52.19 -7.51 -52.53
C GLU A 255 52.84 -6.15 -52.88
N THR A 256 52.85 -5.19 -51.96
CA THR A 256 53.50 -3.86 -52.13
C THR A 256 54.81 -3.78 -51.34
N GLN A 257 55.81 -4.56 -51.75
CA GLN A 257 57.21 -4.22 -51.51
C GLN A 257 58.08 -4.63 -52.72
N PRO A 258 58.33 -3.71 -53.67
CA PRO A 258 59.51 -3.76 -54.52
C PRO A 258 60.39 -2.52 -54.31
N GLY A 259 61.69 -2.73 -54.22
CA GLY A 259 62.68 -1.66 -54.30
C GLY A 259 62.78 -1.06 -55.69
N ASN A 260 63.35 0.14 -55.79
CA ASN A 260 64.38 0.42 -56.79
C ASN A 260 65.13 1.73 -56.56
N GLU A 261 66.35 1.69 -57.07
CA GLU A 261 67.46 2.63 -57.00
C GLU A 261 67.37 3.76 -58.04
N ALA A 262 68.03 4.87 -57.70
CA ALA A 262 68.82 5.77 -58.55
C ALA A 262 68.17 6.84 -59.46
N SER A 263 68.63 8.09 -59.30
CA SER A 263 69.24 8.88 -60.39
C SER A 263 70.12 10.05 -59.90
N ARG A 264 71.14 10.34 -60.72
CA ARG A 264 72.38 11.10 -60.50
C ARG A 264 72.26 12.62 -60.57
N ALA A 265 73.26 13.29 -59.97
CA ALA A 265 73.99 14.49 -60.46
C ALA A 265 75.20 14.68 -59.50
N LEU A 266 76.46 14.99 -59.83
CA LEU A 266 77.17 15.54 -60.99
C LEU A 266 78.68 15.17 -60.85
N LEU A 267 79.38 15.05 -61.98
CA LEU A 267 80.86 14.98 -62.14
C LEU A 267 81.45 16.43 -62.20
N PRO A 268 82.75 16.70 -61.93
CA PRO A 268 83.84 16.39 -62.89
C PRO A 268 85.22 16.04 -62.24
N PRO A 269 86.27 15.75 -63.05
CA PRO A 269 87.49 15.01 -62.68
C PRO A 269 88.65 15.94 -62.27
N HIS A 270 89.80 15.48 -61.75
CA HIS A 270 90.88 14.74 -62.43
C HIS A 270 92.09 14.53 -61.45
N PRO A 271 93.28 14.01 -61.84
CA PRO A 271 93.96 12.91 -61.16
C PRO A 271 95.25 13.27 -60.39
N TYR A 272 95.80 12.22 -59.75
CA TYR A 272 97.00 12.07 -58.91
C TYR A 272 96.82 12.30 -57.41
#